data_AF-A0A321LGM3-F1
#
_entry.id   AF-A0A321LGM3-F1
#
_cell.length_a   1.000
_cell.length_b   1.000
_cell.length_c   1.000
_cell.angle_alpha   90.00
_cell.angle_beta   90.00
_cell.angle_gamma   90.00
#
_symmetry.space_group_name_H-M   'P 1'
#
loop_
_entity.id
_entity.type
_entity.pdbx_description
1 polymer ?
#
loop_
_entity_poly.entity_id
_entity_poly.type
_entity_poly.pdbx_seq_one_letter_code
_entity_poly.pdbx_strand_id
1 'polypeptide(L)'
;MTQDLKNKLLDTIVDNLDIPKPYYLKAVDRHNSLGEWLCRPESKLTAFRPKVHSQGSFRYGTVVRPLFADAEYDLDNVTTLQIEKTSLSQKHIKELYGAEISSYAKAHSMTAPVEEKNRCWRLRYSDEVAFHLDALPCVPEDAAVINTIIKYGVPKEWAQVGVIKSASQLCSFLMHVAPVIFPTMVGSQDPQSYHLP
;
A
#
# COMPACT_ATOMS: atom_id res chain seq x y z
N MET A 1 -20.89 24.60 -30.17
CA MET A 1 -19.85 23.84 -30.90
C MET A 1 -18.56 23.70 -30.09
N THR A 2 -18.07 24.74 -29.42
CA THR A 2 -16.82 24.74 -28.61
C THR A 2 -16.85 23.86 -27.36
N GLN A 3 -18.01 23.71 -26.70
CA GLN A 3 -18.10 22.88 -25.49
C GLN A 3 -18.09 21.38 -25.79
N ASP A 4 -18.75 20.96 -26.87
CA ASP A 4 -18.79 19.56 -27.32
C ASP A 4 -17.39 19.06 -27.72
N LEU A 5 -16.61 19.90 -28.41
CA LEU A 5 -15.23 19.58 -28.76
C LEU A 5 -14.32 19.46 -27.52
N LYS A 6 -14.50 20.33 -26.53
CA LYS A 6 -13.75 20.26 -25.26
C LYS A 6 -14.07 18.97 -24.50
N ASN A 7 -15.34 18.60 -24.40
CA ASN A 7 -15.75 17.37 -23.74
C ASN A 7 -15.15 16.15 -24.45
N LYS A 8 -15.27 16.05 -25.78
CA LYS A 8 -14.67 14.97 -26.56
C LYS A 8 -13.16 14.86 -26.38
N LEU A 9 -12.45 15.99 -26.29
CA LEU A 9 -11.01 16.00 -26.01
C LEU A 9 -10.72 15.46 -24.60
N LEU A 10 -11.46 15.91 -23.59
CA LEU A 10 -11.29 15.44 -22.22
C LEU A 10 -11.60 13.94 -22.09
N ASP A 11 -12.68 13.47 -22.73
CA ASP A 11 -13.06 12.05 -22.76
C ASP A 11 -11.95 11.22 -23.41
N THR A 12 -11.40 11.68 -24.53
CA THR A 12 -10.27 11.01 -25.21
C THR A 12 -9.03 10.96 -24.30
N ILE A 13 -8.73 12.03 -23.57
CA ILE A 13 -7.60 12.05 -22.64
C ILE A 13 -7.83 11.04 -21.51
N VAL A 14 -9.03 11.01 -20.92
CA VAL A 14 -9.39 10.06 -19.87
C VAL A 14 -9.28 8.62 -20.38
N ASP A 15 -9.82 8.31 -21.56
CA ASP A 15 -9.79 6.98 -22.16
C ASP A 15 -8.36 6.48 -22.46
N ASN A 16 -7.42 7.39 -22.70
CA ASN A 16 -6.01 7.07 -22.92
C ASN A 16 -5.20 6.99 -21.63
N LEU A 17 -5.61 7.69 -20.58
CA LEU A 17 -4.98 7.61 -19.26
C LEU A 17 -5.47 6.42 -18.45
N ASP A 18 -6.74 6.04 -18.56
CA ASP A 18 -7.34 5.03 -17.69
C ASP A 18 -6.89 3.61 -18.05
N ILE A 19 -6.70 2.76 -17.04
CA ILE A 19 -6.32 1.37 -17.24
C ILE A 19 -7.42 0.61 -18.02
N PRO A 20 -7.07 -0.17 -19.06
CA PRO A 20 -8.07 -1.02 -19.72
C PRO A 20 -8.67 -2.03 -18.73
N LYS A 21 -9.99 -2.22 -18.77
CA LYS A 21 -10.71 -3.15 -17.88
C LYS A 21 -10.08 -4.55 -17.78
N PRO A 22 -9.62 -5.20 -18.86
CA PRO A 22 -8.95 -6.50 -18.75
C PRO A 22 -7.69 -6.47 -17.88
N TYR A 23 -6.89 -5.40 -17.94
CA TYR A 23 -5.66 -5.27 -17.15
C TYR A 23 -5.98 -4.95 -15.68
N TYR A 24 -7.05 -4.20 -15.42
CA TYR A 24 -7.56 -4.03 -14.07
C TYR A 24 -7.97 -5.37 -13.43
N LEU A 25 -8.72 -6.21 -14.16
CA LEU A 25 -9.11 -7.53 -13.67
C LEU A 25 -7.89 -8.42 -13.40
N LYS A 26 -6.87 -8.40 -14.27
CA LYS A 26 -5.60 -9.10 -14.00
C LYS A 26 -4.92 -8.62 -12.72
N ALA A 27 -4.96 -7.32 -12.43
CA ALA A 27 -4.41 -6.79 -11.18
C ALA A 27 -5.17 -7.32 -9.96
N VAL A 28 -6.50 -7.40 -10.05
CA VAL A 28 -7.36 -8.00 -9.02
C VAL A 28 -7.03 -9.47 -8.82
N ASP A 29 -6.90 -10.25 -9.89
CA ASP A 29 -6.57 -11.67 -9.81
C ASP A 29 -5.21 -11.91 -9.17
N ARG A 30 -4.20 -11.09 -9.52
CA ARG A 30 -2.86 -11.15 -8.91
C ARG A 30 -2.87 -10.76 -7.43
N HIS A 31 -3.67 -9.75 -7.06
CA HIS A 31 -3.89 -9.37 -5.68
C HIS A 31 -4.49 -10.53 -4.88
N ASN A 32 -5.57 -11.14 -5.40
CA ASN A 32 -6.27 -12.25 -4.75
C ASN A 32 -5.38 -13.49 -4.64
N SER A 33 -4.69 -13.86 -5.72
CA SER A 33 -3.76 -15.01 -5.75
C SER A 33 -2.68 -14.89 -4.67
N LEU A 34 -2.04 -13.71 -4.55
CA LEU A 34 -1.06 -13.48 -3.49
C LEU A 34 -1.72 -13.49 -2.10
N GLY A 35 -2.91 -12.92 -1.97
CA GLY A 35 -3.68 -12.93 -0.72
C GLY A 35 -4.00 -14.34 -0.23
N GLU A 36 -4.54 -15.18 -1.10
CA GLU A 36 -4.85 -16.58 -0.83
C GLU A 36 -3.59 -17.36 -0.47
N TRP A 37 -2.49 -17.13 -1.20
CA TRP A 37 -1.21 -17.74 -0.88
C TRP A 37 -0.78 -17.39 0.55
N LEU A 38 -0.70 -16.11 0.89
CA LEU A 38 -0.19 -15.67 2.20
C LEU A 38 -1.11 -16.10 3.37
N CYS A 39 -2.39 -16.34 3.11
CA CYS A 39 -3.38 -16.73 4.12
C CYS A 39 -3.67 -18.24 4.19
N ARG A 40 -3.02 -19.07 3.36
CA ARG A 40 -3.23 -20.53 3.34
C ARG A 40 -2.74 -21.20 4.64
N PRO A 41 -3.33 -22.32 5.08
CA PRO A 41 -2.92 -23.01 6.31
C PRO A 41 -1.42 -23.34 6.39
N GLU A 42 -0.79 -23.66 5.26
CA GLU A 42 0.62 -24.02 5.15
C GLU A 42 1.57 -22.82 5.12
N SER A 43 1.05 -21.59 5.06
CA SER A 43 1.90 -20.40 5.10
C SER A 43 2.59 -20.30 6.45
N LYS A 44 3.88 -19.96 6.43
CA LYS A 44 4.62 -19.61 7.66
C LYS A 44 4.03 -18.40 8.37
N LEU A 45 3.22 -17.59 7.68
CA LEU A 45 2.61 -16.39 8.24
C LEU A 45 1.29 -16.67 8.97
N THR A 46 0.69 -17.86 8.80
CA THR A 46 -0.63 -18.20 9.37
C THR A 46 -0.72 -18.01 10.88
N ALA A 47 0.37 -18.30 11.59
CA ALA A 47 0.48 -18.06 13.04
C ALA A 47 0.23 -16.59 13.43
N PHE A 48 0.49 -15.66 12.51
CA PHE A 48 0.32 -14.22 12.69
C PHE A 48 -0.98 -13.68 12.07
N ARG A 49 -1.91 -14.54 11.66
CA ARG A 49 -3.24 -14.16 11.11
C ARG A 49 -3.14 -13.04 10.06
N PRO A 50 -2.45 -13.31 8.93
CA PRO A 50 -2.16 -12.29 7.93
C PRO A 50 -3.45 -11.72 7.34
N LYS A 51 -3.48 -10.41 7.09
CA LYS A 51 -4.56 -9.72 6.38
C LYS A 51 -3.97 -8.93 5.23
N VAL A 52 -4.32 -9.31 4.01
CA VAL A 52 -3.80 -8.68 2.79
C VAL A 52 -4.81 -7.66 2.28
N HIS A 53 -4.32 -6.48 1.92
CA HIS A 53 -5.11 -5.36 1.41
C HIS A 53 -4.41 -4.74 0.21
N SER A 54 -5.18 -4.33 -0.80
CA SER A 54 -4.65 -3.47 -1.85
C SER A 54 -4.37 -2.07 -1.28
N GLN A 55 -3.39 -1.39 -1.85
CA GLN A 55 -3.04 -0.01 -1.55
C GLN A 55 -2.76 0.74 -2.86
N GLY A 56 -2.36 2.00 -2.74
CA GLY A 56 -1.93 2.79 -3.89
C GLY A 56 -3.04 3.11 -4.88
N SER A 57 -2.62 3.34 -6.12
CA SER A 57 -3.46 3.86 -7.20
C SER A 57 -4.61 2.91 -7.56
N PHE A 58 -4.37 1.59 -7.54
CA PHE A 58 -5.39 0.58 -7.82
C PHE A 58 -6.55 0.61 -6.82
N ARG A 59 -6.27 0.83 -5.53
CA ARG A 59 -7.33 0.93 -4.51
C ARG A 59 -8.23 2.14 -4.73
N TYR A 60 -7.67 3.26 -5.19
CA TYR A 60 -8.41 4.51 -5.34
C TYR A 60 -8.97 4.73 -6.75
N GLY A 61 -8.72 3.80 -7.69
CA GLY A 61 -9.14 3.96 -9.09
C GLY A 61 -8.41 5.10 -9.80
N THR A 62 -7.20 5.44 -9.33
CA THR A 62 -6.36 6.50 -9.91
C THR A 62 -5.15 5.94 -10.64
N VAL A 63 -5.20 4.66 -11.01
CA VAL A 63 -4.16 4.03 -11.83
C VAL A 63 -4.21 4.62 -13.23
N VAL A 64 -3.03 4.96 -13.75
CA VAL A 64 -2.89 5.46 -15.12
C VAL A 64 -2.06 4.49 -15.94
N ARG A 65 -2.31 4.46 -17.25
CA ARG A 65 -1.48 3.69 -18.18
C ARG A 65 -0.03 4.19 -18.12
N PRO A 66 0.96 3.29 -18.14
CA PRO A 66 2.35 3.68 -18.28
C PRO A 66 2.56 4.49 -19.58
N LEU A 67 3.33 5.57 -19.49
CA LEU A 67 3.57 6.48 -20.63
C LEU A 67 4.55 5.89 -21.66
N PHE A 68 5.46 5.03 -21.20
CA PHE A 68 6.48 4.40 -22.03
C PHE A 68 6.17 2.91 -22.22
N ALA A 69 6.56 2.36 -23.37
CA ALA A 69 6.27 0.98 -23.73
C ALA A 69 6.96 -0.05 -22.82
N ASP A 70 8.05 0.33 -22.17
CA ASP A 70 8.82 -0.47 -21.21
C ASP A 70 8.41 -0.25 -19.76
N ALA A 71 7.48 0.68 -19.49
CA ALA A 71 7.03 0.97 -18.16
C ALA A 71 5.94 -0.04 -17.70
N GLU A 72 5.95 -0.34 -16.41
CA GLU A 72 5.13 -1.37 -15.79
C GLU A 72 3.98 -0.74 -14.98
N TYR A 73 2.86 -1.44 -14.86
CA TYR A 73 1.83 -1.07 -13.87
C TYR A 73 2.31 -1.41 -12.45
N ASP A 74 2.05 -0.52 -11.50
CA ASP A 74 2.42 -0.68 -10.09
C ASP A 74 1.23 -1.17 -9.26
N LEU A 75 1.34 -2.35 -8.67
CA LEU A 75 0.34 -2.95 -7.80
C LEU A 75 0.88 -3.03 -6.35
N ASP A 76 0.35 -2.18 -5.47
CA ASP A 76 0.73 -2.20 -4.05
C ASP A 76 -0.15 -3.15 -3.23
N ASN A 77 0.48 -4.10 -2.53
CA ASN A 77 -0.15 -4.94 -1.53
C ASN A 77 0.45 -4.72 -0.15
N VAL A 78 -0.41 -4.58 0.85
CA VAL A 78 -0.02 -4.49 2.26
C VAL A 78 -0.55 -5.70 3.00
N THR A 79 0.33 -6.41 3.71
CA THR A 79 -0.04 -7.55 4.56
C THR A 79 0.17 -7.19 6.02
N THR A 80 -0.91 -7.12 6.78
CA THR A 80 -0.86 -6.88 8.23
C THR A 80 -0.74 -8.21 8.96
N LEU A 81 0.34 -8.36 9.72
CA LEU A 81 0.60 -9.51 10.60
C LEU A 81 0.27 -9.11 12.04
N GLN A 82 -0.61 -9.86 12.70
CA GLN A 82 -1.02 -9.64 14.10
C GLN A 82 0.11 -10.06 15.05
N ILE A 83 1.11 -9.19 15.16
CA ILE A 83 2.32 -9.37 15.97
C ILE A 83 2.51 -8.11 16.81
N GLU A 84 2.82 -8.29 18.11
CA GLU A 84 3.24 -7.19 18.96
C GLU A 84 4.59 -6.64 18.47
N LYS A 85 4.73 -5.32 18.40
CA LYS A 85 5.94 -4.66 17.83
C LYS A 85 7.25 -5.06 18.49
N THR A 86 7.20 -5.43 19.77
CA THR A 86 8.36 -5.84 20.57
C THR A 86 8.73 -7.30 20.38
N SER A 87 7.88 -8.12 19.75
CA SER A 87 8.09 -9.57 19.68
C SER A 87 9.13 -9.97 18.64
N LEU A 88 9.22 -9.26 17.52
CA LEU A 88 10.13 -9.59 16.42
C LEU A 88 10.77 -8.33 15.84
N SER A 89 12.02 -8.46 15.39
CA SER A 89 12.68 -7.38 14.67
C SER A 89 12.08 -7.19 13.28
N GLN A 90 12.15 -5.95 12.77
CA GLN A 90 11.67 -5.61 11.42
C GLN A 90 12.36 -6.43 10.34
N LYS A 91 13.67 -6.66 10.51
CA LYS A 91 14.48 -7.50 9.63
C LYS A 91 13.94 -8.92 9.59
N HIS A 92 13.66 -9.52 10.75
CA HIS A 92 13.17 -10.88 10.81
C HIS A 92 11.78 -11.04 10.18
N ILE A 93 10.87 -10.08 10.42
CA ILE A 93 9.56 -10.05 9.76
C ILE A 93 9.72 -9.98 8.24
N LYS A 94 10.61 -9.11 7.75
CA LYS A 94 10.87 -8.94 6.32
C LYS A 94 11.46 -10.20 5.69
N GLU A 95 12.40 -10.87 6.37
CA GLU A 95 12.99 -12.13 5.92
C GLU A 95 11.96 -13.26 5.85
N LEU A 96 11.15 -13.41 6.90
CA LEU A 96 10.09 -14.42 6.94
C LEU A 96 9.07 -14.21 5.83
N TYR A 97 8.63 -12.96 5.64
CA TYR A 97 7.71 -12.58 4.58
C TYR A 97 8.33 -12.83 3.19
N GLY A 98 9.59 -12.44 2.99
CA GLY A 98 10.35 -12.67 1.76
C GLY A 98 10.46 -14.14 1.37
N ALA A 99 10.59 -15.04 2.35
CA ALA A 99 10.60 -16.48 2.10
C ALA A 99 9.26 -16.99 1.56
N GLU A 100 8.13 -16.46 2.04
CA GLU A 100 6.81 -16.78 1.49
C GLU A 100 6.60 -16.20 0.09
N ILE A 101 7.06 -14.96 -0.16
CA ILE A 101 7.01 -14.34 -1.49
C ILE A 101 7.87 -15.11 -2.50
N SER A 102 9.06 -15.55 -2.09
CA SER A 102 9.94 -16.38 -2.93
C SER A 102 9.31 -17.74 -3.23
N SER A 103 8.63 -18.33 -2.23
CA SER A 103 7.92 -19.60 -2.40
C SER A 103 6.70 -19.45 -3.33
N TYR A 104 5.99 -18.32 -3.25
CA TYR A 104 4.93 -17.95 -4.19
C TYR A 104 5.44 -17.89 -5.62
N ALA A 105 6.52 -17.13 -5.84
CA ALA A 105 7.11 -16.95 -7.17
C ALA A 105 7.53 -18.29 -7.78
N LYS A 106 8.13 -19.18 -6.97
CA LYS A 106 8.50 -20.54 -7.38
C LYS A 106 7.28 -21.38 -7.74
N ALA A 107 6.23 -21.37 -6.91
CA ALA A 107 5.01 -22.15 -7.15
C ALA A 107 4.27 -21.69 -8.42
N HIS A 108 4.34 -20.40 -8.75
CA HIS A 108 3.73 -19.83 -9.95
C HIS A 108 4.67 -19.79 -11.15
N SER A 109 5.84 -20.44 -11.07
CA SER A 109 6.84 -20.51 -12.15
C SER A 109 7.21 -19.13 -12.72
N MET A 110 7.31 -18.12 -11.86
CA MET A 110 7.71 -16.77 -12.25
C MET A 110 9.17 -16.78 -12.71
N THR A 111 9.44 -16.20 -13.89
CA THR A 111 10.78 -16.18 -14.50
C THR A 111 11.66 -15.07 -13.93
N ALA A 112 11.06 -13.92 -13.61
CA ALA A 112 11.77 -12.80 -13.01
C ALA A 112 12.12 -13.12 -11.54
N PRO A 113 13.34 -12.75 -11.09
CA PRO A 113 13.72 -12.93 -9.70
C PRO A 113 12.86 -12.06 -8.79
N VAL A 114 12.57 -12.57 -7.58
CA VAL A 114 11.98 -11.75 -6.53
C VAL A 114 13.02 -10.74 -6.06
N GLU A 115 12.66 -9.46 -6.07
CA GLU A 115 13.56 -8.37 -5.68
C GLU A 115 13.26 -7.89 -4.25
N GLU A 116 14.29 -7.86 -3.40
CA GLU A 116 14.20 -7.17 -2.12
C GLU A 116 14.33 -5.65 -2.35
N LYS A 117 13.35 -4.87 -1.90
CA LYS A 117 13.41 -3.40 -1.86
C LYS A 117 13.54 -2.94 -0.41
N ASN A 118 13.70 -1.63 -0.18
CA ASN A 118 13.91 -1.09 1.17
C ASN A 118 12.83 -1.55 2.18
N ARG A 119 11.55 -1.48 1.79
CA ARG A 119 10.41 -1.82 2.65
C ARG A 119 9.62 -3.07 2.22
N CYS A 120 9.59 -3.38 0.93
CA CYS A 120 8.75 -4.41 0.35
C CYS A 120 9.58 -5.47 -0.38
N TRP A 121 8.90 -6.53 -0.78
CA TRP A 121 9.37 -7.50 -1.76
C TRP A 121 8.62 -7.29 -3.06
N ARG A 122 9.35 -7.22 -4.18
CA ARG A 122 8.78 -6.95 -5.50
C ARG A 122 8.73 -8.23 -6.33
N LEU A 123 7.53 -8.53 -6.83
CA LEU A 123 7.28 -9.58 -7.82
C LEU A 123 7.08 -8.91 -9.18
N ARG A 124 7.67 -9.45 -10.24
CA ARG A 124 7.44 -8.96 -11.62
C ARG A 124 6.66 -9.97 -12.42
N TYR A 125 5.53 -9.52 -12.97
CA TYR A 125 4.73 -10.28 -13.92
C TYR A 125 5.07 -9.77 -15.33
N SER A 126 5.49 -10.69 -16.20
CA SER A 126 5.89 -10.40 -17.58
C SER A 126 5.14 -11.28 -18.57
N ASP A 127 3.82 -11.42 -18.37
CA ASP A 127 2.94 -12.20 -19.26
C ASP A 127 2.50 -11.36 -20.48
N GLU A 128 1.21 -11.13 -20.66
CA GLU A 128 0.67 -10.23 -21.69
C GLU A 128 0.88 -8.75 -21.35
N VAL A 129 1.05 -8.43 -20.06
CA VAL A 129 1.18 -7.05 -19.60
C VAL A 129 2.14 -6.96 -18.41
N ALA A 130 3.07 -6.02 -18.48
CA ALA A 130 4.12 -5.85 -17.49
C ALA A 130 3.58 -5.18 -16.23
N PHE A 131 3.72 -5.85 -15.09
CA PHE A 131 3.38 -5.33 -13.78
C PHE A 131 4.51 -5.63 -12.80
N HIS A 132 4.74 -4.72 -11.86
CA HIS A 132 5.34 -5.11 -10.59
C HIS A 132 4.31 -5.05 -9.48
N LEU A 133 4.36 -6.05 -8.60
CA LEU A 133 3.58 -6.12 -7.38
C LEU A 133 4.53 -5.92 -6.20
N ASP A 134 4.35 -4.81 -5.48
CA ASP A 134 5.07 -4.49 -4.26
C ASP A 134 4.33 -5.04 -3.05
N ALA A 135 4.89 -6.09 -2.44
CA ALA A 135 4.33 -6.78 -1.29
C ALA A 135 5.00 -6.30 0.01
N LEU A 136 4.24 -5.55 0.82
CA LEU A 136 4.73 -4.89 2.03
C LEU A 136 4.22 -5.59 3.31
N PRO A 137 5.09 -6.22 4.13
CA PRO A 137 4.70 -6.66 5.45
C PRO A 137 4.57 -5.48 6.42
N CYS A 138 3.51 -5.49 7.23
CA CYS A 138 3.26 -4.51 8.27
C CYS A 138 2.76 -5.18 9.56
N VAL A 139 2.89 -4.47 10.68
CA VAL A 139 2.32 -4.85 11.98
C VAL A 139 1.37 -3.75 12.45
N PRO A 140 0.36 -4.08 13.27
CA PRO A 140 -0.50 -3.09 13.89
C PRO A 140 0.30 -2.06 14.72
N GLU A 141 -0.30 -0.89 14.87
CA GLU A 141 0.20 0.12 15.79
C GLU A 141 -0.16 -0.22 17.25
N ASP A 142 0.66 0.27 18.20
CA ASP A 142 0.38 0.16 19.63
C ASP A 142 -0.93 0.87 19.98
N ALA A 143 -1.74 0.22 20.82
CA ALA A 143 -3.03 0.76 21.23
C ALA A 143 -2.93 2.17 21.85
N ALA A 144 -1.82 2.47 22.55
CA ALA A 144 -1.57 3.79 23.10
C ALA A 144 -1.45 4.88 22.03
N VAL A 145 -0.77 4.60 20.92
CA VAL A 145 -0.61 5.53 19.79
C VAL A 145 -1.93 5.67 19.05
N ILE A 146 -2.65 4.57 18.78
CA ILE A 146 -3.99 4.60 18.18
C ILE A 146 -4.94 5.47 19.01
N ASN A 147 -4.96 5.28 20.34
CA ASN A 147 -5.80 6.06 21.23
C ASN A 147 -5.43 7.55 21.24
N THR A 148 -4.13 7.86 21.12
CA THR A 148 -3.67 9.24 21.01
C THR A 148 -4.16 9.89 19.73
N ILE A 149 -4.09 9.19 18.61
CA ILE A 149 -4.58 9.66 17.31
C ILE A 149 -6.10 9.89 17.33
N ILE A 150 -6.86 8.98 17.97
CA ILE A 150 -8.30 9.13 18.15
C ILE A 150 -8.64 10.38 18.98
N LYS A 151 -7.86 10.65 20.05
CA LYS A 151 -8.04 11.86 20.87
C LYS A 151 -7.86 13.16 20.07
N TYR A 152 -7.06 13.15 19.02
CA TYR A 152 -6.88 14.28 18.11
C TYR A 152 -7.98 14.38 17.02
N GLY A 153 -9.04 13.57 17.11
CA GLY A 153 -10.22 13.68 16.25
C GLY A 153 -10.21 12.79 15.01
N VAL A 154 -9.22 11.89 14.87
CA VAL A 154 -9.21 10.91 13.77
C VAL A 154 -10.18 9.77 14.08
N PRO A 155 -11.10 9.41 13.15
CA PRO A 155 -11.99 8.27 13.33
C PRO A 155 -11.23 6.98 13.64
N LYS A 156 -11.74 6.18 14.58
CA LYS A 156 -11.09 4.93 15.04
C LYS A 156 -10.69 4.00 13.89
N GLU A 157 -11.57 3.86 12.90
CA GLU A 157 -11.34 3.02 11.73
C GLU A 157 -10.08 3.46 10.95
N TRP A 158 -9.87 4.77 10.83
CA TRP A 158 -8.71 5.33 10.14
C TRP A 158 -7.47 5.31 11.03
N ALA A 159 -7.63 5.53 12.34
CA ALA A 159 -6.54 5.42 13.31
C ALA A 159 -5.98 4.00 13.41
N GLN A 160 -6.80 2.96 13.16
CA GLN A 160 -6.35 1.57 13.18
C GLN A 160 -5.63 1.17 11.88
N VAL A 161 -6.05 1.70 10.73
CA VAL A 161 -5.53 1.30 9.41
C VAL A 161 -4.41 2.22 8.92
N GLY A 162 -4.50 3.54 9.18
CA GLY A 162 -3.56 4.55 8.70
C GLY A 162 -2.18 4.48 9.35
N VAL A 163 -2.06 3.78 10.48
CA VAL A 163 -0.81 3.61 11.23
C VAL A 163 -0.11 2.28 10.92
N ILE A 164 -0.71 1.48 10.05
CA ILE A 164 -0.10 0.31 9.43
C ILE A 164 0.87 0.81 8.34
N LYS A 165 1.98 1.41 8.75
CA LYS A 165 3.12 1.67 7.87
C LYS A 165 4.26 0.81 8.36
N SER A 166 5.06 0.30 7.42
CA SER A 166 6.25 -0.51 7.67
C SER A 166 6.95 -0.01 8.93
N ALA A 167 7.39 -0.91 9.78
CA ALA A 167 7.85 -0.64 11.14
C ALA A 167 8.91 0.50 11.30
N SER A 168 9.46 1.03 10.20
CA SER A 168 10.37 2.17 10.12
C SER A 168 9.75 3.58 10.01
N GLN A 169 8.44 3.80 9.82
CA GLN A 169 7.93 5.13 9.35
C GLN A 169 6.93 5.88 10.24
N LEU A 170 6.92 5.65 11.55
CA LEU A 170 5.96 6.32 12.45
C LEU A 170 6.12 7.84 12.61
N CYS A 171 7.23 8.47 12.22
CA CYS A 171 7.40 9.90 12.50
C CYS A 171 7.00 10.88 11.39
N SER A 172 6.90 10.49 10.11
CA SER A 172 6.81 11.52 9.05
C SER A 172 5.40 11.77 8.50
N PHE A 173 4.54 10.74 8.43
CA PHE A 173 3.28 10.86 7.68
C PHE A 173 2.12 11.49 8.47
N LEU A 174 2.01 11.25 9.78
CA LEU A 174 0.94 11.84 10.58
C LEU A 174 1.16 13.34 10.86
N MET A 175 2.41 13.83 10.82
CA MET A 175 2.70 15.26 11.02
C MET A 175 2.52 16.12 9.75
N HIS A 176 2.59 15.52 8.54
CA HIS A 176 2.51 16.30 7.29
C HIS A 176 1.15 16.25 6.58
N VAL A 177 0.29 15.27 6.87
CA VAL A 177 -0.99 15.10 6.14
C VAL A 177 -2.21 15.57 6.95
N ALA A 178 -2.09 15.70 8.27
CA ALA A 178 -3.14 16.30 9.12
C ALA A 178 -3.52 17.74 8.71
N PRO A 179 -2.61 18.62 8.27
CA PRO A 179 -2.99 19.98 7.86
C PRO A 179 -3.69 20.05 6.49
N VAL A 180 -3.54 19.01 5.65
CA VAL A 180 -3.99 19.04 4.25
C VAL A 180 -5.38 18.41 4.09
N ILE A 181 -5.78 17.50 5.00
CA ILE A 181 -7.09 16.81 4.92
C ILE A 181 -8.19 17.53 5.72
N PHE A 182 -7.84 18.39 6.69
CA PHE A 182 -8.81 19.17 7.47
C PHE A 182 -8.48 20.67 7.45
N PRO A 183 -8.89 21.42 6.41
CA PRO A 183 -8.62 22.85 6.31
C PRO A 183 -9.67 23.67 7.08
N THR A 184 -9.99 23.32 8.32
CA THR A 184 -10.79 24.20 9.19
C THR A 184 -10.61 23.81 10.65
N MET A 185 -9.56 24.34 11.29
CA MET A 185 -9.57 24.75 12.71
C MET A 185 -8.39 25.69 12.95
N VAL A 186 -8.30 26.80 12.20
CA VAL A 186 -7.47 27.94 12.63
C VAL A 186 -8.34 28.79 13.56
N GLY A 187 -8.37 28.38 14.83
CA GLY A 187 -8.64 29.29 15.93
C GLY A 187 -7.30 29.92 16.33
N SER A 188 -7.19 31.23 16.10
CA SER A 188 -6.05 32.08 16.43
C SER A 188 -5.53 31.89 17.85
N GLN A 189 -4.28 31.47 18.05
CA GLN A 189 -3.43 31.87 19.19
C GLN A 189 -1.94 31.86 18.82
N ASP A 190 -1.23 32.82 19.42
CA ASP A 190 0.11 33.39 19.18
C ASP A 190 1.31 32.44 18.93
N PRO A 191 2.31 32.85 18.11
CA PRO A 191 3.52 32.09 17.86
C PRO A 191 4.70 32.59 18.73
N GLN A 192 4.67 32.40 20.04
CA GLN A 192 5.88 32.48 20.87
C GLN A 192 5.79 31.59 22.11
N SER A 193 6.39 30.40 22.04
CA SER A 193 7.27 29.83 23.08
C SER A 193 7.35 28.31 22.94
N TYR A 194 8.45 27.79 22.40
CA TYR A 194 8.90 26.43 22.71
C TYR A 194 10.38 26.49 23.08
N HIS A 195 10.63 26.57 24.39
CA HIS A 195 11.89 26.11 24.97
C HIS A 195 11.72 24.63 25.34
N LEU A 196 12.67 23.82 24.87
CA LEU A 196 12.85 22.41 25.23
C LEU A 196 13.35 22.30 26.68
N PRO A 197 12.80 21.38 27.48
CA PRO A 197 13.59 20.55 28.39
C PRO A 197 14.03 19.25 27.69
#